data_AF-A0A3M6Y970-F1
#
_entry.id   AF-A0A3M6Y970-F1
#
_cell.length_a   1.000
_cell.length_b   1.000
_cell.length_c   1.000
_cell.angle_alpha   90.00
_cell.angle_beta   90.00
_cell.angle_gamma   90.00
#
_symmetry.space_group_name_H-M   'P 1'
#
loop_
_entity.id
_entity.type
_entity.pdbx_description
1 polymer ?
#
loop_
_entity_poly.entity_id
_entity_poly.type
_entity_poly.pdbx_seq_one_letter_code
_entity_poly.pdbx_strand_id
1 'polypeptide(L)'
;MTAKTSHQLFSFLAKQIETFLKTHHGEHYQSHIERRRQSSMLGGTKFTEEEIFSLGFTFSFPVQQYGINKGTLIRWTKGFDIPDAVGKDVCALLQKELDALHLPIRVAALVNDTVGTLMARSYTSPGKTGTLLGAIFGTGTNGAYVEKLDKIKKLAKMGKDAGEVNNSTGEMIVNTEWGSFDNHLSVLPVTSYDKSLDADSNNPGIQMFEKRVSGMFLGEILRRCIVDLVNDKSVPLFKDEHSNQNDVHSTTNIHDQSSLYQQYGLDTSFLSITSGDNSAGLKVTRQSLDSEYGVSAASAEDAEAVRLIAAAIGKRAARLSAVPIAAVVLATGKLDAPRDVATTEPGKQAGADLSGDVNEEDIIDVGVDGSLVEFYPNFEEYIREALREVPGIGPQGERRIRIGIAKDGSGVGAALIALVADRAMRVLDRELNTLTVNAADSPNDSAAGSVGSFLSGLVDNVNRNLKIRV
;
A
#
# COMPACT_ATOMS: atom_id res chain seq x y z
N MET A 1 14.60 13.20 -9.02
CA MET A 1 15.62 12.49 -9.83
C MET A 1 14.88 11.66 -10.86
N THR A 2 15.01 11.95 -12.16
CA THR A 2 14.40 11.14 -13.24
C THR A 2 15.41 10.08 -13.68
N ALA A 3 15.44 8.93 -13.00
CA ALA A 3 16.25 7.80 -13.45
C ALA A 3 15.78 7.36 -14.84
N LYS A 4 16.70 7.21 -15.79
CA LYS A 4 16.39 6.81 -17.17
C LYS A 4 16.54 5.31 -17.42
N THR A 5 17.17 4.60 -16.49
CA THR A 5 17.46 3.16 -16.60
C THR A 5 17.23 2.48 -15.26
N SER A 6 16.96 1.17 -15.29
CA SER A 6 16.79 0.37 -14.08
C SER A 6 18.06 0.42 -13.23
N HIS A 7 19.24 0.32 -13.84
CA HIS A 7 20.51 0.43 -13.13
C HIS A 7 20.64 1.73 -12.31
N GLN A 8 20.29 2.89 -12.90
CA GLN A 8 20.36 4.15 -12.17
C GLN A 8 19.45 4.19 -10.94
N LEU A 9 18.22 3.68 -11.08
CA LEU A 9 17.28 3.61 -9.96
C LEU A 9 17.79 2.67 -8.86
N PHE A 10 18.09 1.41 -9.20
CA PHE A 10 18.46 0.40 -8.21
C PHE A 10 19.84 0.65 -7.60
N SER A 11 20.79 1.22 -8.36
CA SER A 11 22.09 1.65 -7.82
C SER A 11 21.94 2.81 -6.85
N PHE A 12 21.05 3.77 -7.14
CA PHE A 12 20.72 4.83 -6.19
C PHE A 12 20.14 4.25 -4.89
N LEU A 13 19.18 3.34 -4.98
CA LEU A 13 18.59 2.67 -3.80
C LEU A 13 19.65 1.93 -2.98
N ALA A 14 20.51 1.12 -3.64
CA ALA A 14 21.59 0.39 -2.97
C ALA A 14 22.58 1.31 -2.25
N LYS A 15 22.91 2.48 -2.84
CA LYS A 15 23.76 3.49 -2.19
C LYS A 15 23.09 4.12 -0.97
N GLN A 16 21.79 4.40 -1.03
CA GLN A 16 21.06 4.90 0.14
C GLN A 16 21.07 3.87 1.29
N ILE A 17 20.90 2.59 0.95
CA ILE A 17 20.99 1.48 1.90
C ILE A 17 22.40 1.37 2.50
N GLU A 18 23.45 1.49 1.69
CA GLU A 18 24.84 1.55 2.18
C GLU A 18 25.05 2.70 3.17
N THR A 19 24.57 3.91 2.83
CA THR A 19 24.64 5.08 3.72
C THR A 19 23.91 4.82 5.04
N PHE A 20 22.72 4.22 4.99
CA PHE A 20 21.98 3.83 6.19
C PHE A 20 22.76 2.82 7.06
N LEU A 21 23.30 1.76 6.46
CA LEU A 21 24.11 0.77 7.20
C LEU A 21 25.33 1.40 7.85
N LYS A 22 26.06 2.27 7.15
CA LYS A 22 27.23 2.96 7.73
C LYS A 22 26.86 3.85 8.90
N THR A 23 25.67 4.46 8.85
CA THR A 23 25.21 5.42 9.86
C THR A 23 24.66 4.72 11.10
N HIS A 24 23.89 3.64 10.93
CA HIS A 24 23.14 3.00 12.02
C HIS A 24 23.69 1.64 12.45
N HIS A 25 24.47 0.98 11.60
CA HIS A 25 25.05 -0.35 11.83
C HIS A 25 26.54 -0.39 11.45
N GLY A 26 27.27 0.71 11.74
CA GLY A 26 28.65 0.90 11.31
C GLY A 26 29.60 -0.21 11.75
N GLU A 27 29.50 -0.69 12.99
CA GLU A 27 30.33 -1.79 13.51
C GLU A 27 30.12 -3.07 12.71
N HIS A 28 28.87 -3.48 12.51
CA HIS A 28 28.52 -4.67 11.75
C HIS A 28 28.96 -4.56 10.28
N TYR A 29 28.80 -3.37 9.67
CA TYR A 29 29.30 -3.08 8.33
C TYR A 29 30.82 -3.25 8.24
N GLN A 30 31.59 -2.67 9.17
CA GLN A 30 33.05 -2.79 9.18
C GLN A 30 33.49 -4.24 9.38
N SER A 31 32.92 -4.96 10.36
CA SER A 31 33.24 -6.37 10.61
C SER A 31 32.96 -7.26 9.40
N HIS A 32 31.89 -6.99 8.63
CA HIS A 32 31.62 -7.71 7.38
C HIS A 32 32.68 -7.43 6.31
N ILE A 33 33.06 -6.16 6.10
CA ILE A 33 34.09 -5.78 5.13
C ILE A 33 35.46 -6.37 5.50
N GLU A 34 35.81 -6.37 6.78
CA GLU A 34 37.06 -6.96 7.29
C GLU A 34 37.12 -8.47 7.06
N ARG A 35 36.06 -9.21 7.42
CA ARG A 35 35.96 -10.66 7.16
C ARG A 35 36.11 -10.99 5.68
N ARG A 36 35.50 -10.19 4.81
CA ARG A 36 35.58 -10.35 3.35
C ARG A 36 37.00 -10.10 2.83
N ARG A 37 37.68 -9.05 3.31
CA ARG A 37 39.09 -8.77 2.97
C ARG A 37 40.02 -9.91 3.42
N GLN A 38 39.83 -10.42 4.63
CA GLN A 38 40.62 -11.54 5.17
C GLN A 38 40.42 -12.81 4.34
N SER A 39 39.17 -13.14 3.98
CA SER A 39 38.87 -14.32 3.13
C SER A 39 39.48 -14.20 1.73
N SER A 40 39.47 -13.00 1.14
CA SER A 40 40.10 -12.75 -0.16
C SER A 40 41.64 -12.84 -0.12
N MET A 41 42.27 -12.57 1.02
CA MET A 41 43.73 -12.65 1.18
C MET A 41 44.24 -14.08 1.42
N LEU A 42 43.41 -14.94 2.05
CA LEU A 42 43.81 -16.30 2.43
C LEU A 42 43.66 -17.34 1.31
N GLY A 43 43.26 -16.95 0.09
CA GLY A 43 43.09 -17.87 -1.05
C GLY A 43 42.04 -18.96 -0.82
N GLY A 44 41.19 -18.82 0.21
CA GLY A 44 40.23 -19.83 0.63
C GLY A 44 38.96 -19.81 -0.22
N THR A 45 38.53 -20.99 -0.64
CA THR A 45 37.21 -21.22 -1.24
C THR A 45 36.11 -21.07 -0.18
N LYS A 46 35.17 -20.14 -0.44
CA LYS A 46 33.93 -19.80 0.31
C LYS A 46 34.10 -18.91 1.55
N PHE A 47 33.99 -17.60 1.32
CA PHE A 47 33.45 -16.66 2.31
C PHE A 47 32.02 -17.11 2.66
N THR A 48 31.77 -17.46 3.92
CA THR A 48 30.40 -17.67 4.41
C THR A 48 29.82 -16.32 4.78
N GLU A 49 28.71 -15.95 4.13
CA GLU A 49 27.95 -14.77 4.49
C GLU A 49 27.24 -15.01 5.83
N GLU A 50 27.94 -14.71 6.92
CA GLU A 50 27.40 -14.73 8.27
C GLU A 50 26.78 -13.37 8.61
N GLU A 51 25.70 -13.40 9.41
CA GLU A 51 25.02 -12.21 9.93
C GLU A 51 24.44 -11.28 8.85
N ILE A 52 23.88 -11.84 7.78
CA ILE A 52 23.20 -11.06 6.73
C ILE A 52 21.90 -10.45 7.27
N PHE A 53 21.64 -9.19 6.92
CA PHE A 53 20.34 -8.57 7.13
C PHE A 53 19.34 -9.00 6.06
N SER A 54 18.19 -9.52 6.49
CA SER A 54 17.06 -9.82 5.62
C SER A 54 16.20 -8.56 5.40
N LEU A 55 16.22 -8.06 4.17
CA LEU A 55 15.50 -6.87 3.74
C LEU A 55 14.12 -7.25 3.20
N GLY A 56 13.08 -6.60 3.74
CA GLY A 56 11.77 -6.52 3.10
C GLY A 56 11.74 -5.36 2.13
N PHE A 57 11.52 -5.63 0.85
CA PHE A 57 11.48 -4.64 -0.20
C PHE A 57 10.03 -4.29 -0.54
N THR A 58 9.51 -3.23 0.06
CA THR A 58 8.20 -2.68 -0.33
C THR A 58 8.32 -1.98 -1.68
N PHE A 59 7.61 -2.52 -2.66
CA PHE A 59 7.64 -2.04 -4.04
C PHE A 59 6.21 -1.88 -4.55
N SER A 60 5.62 -0.72 -4.27
CA SER A 60 4.21 -0.40 -4.55
C SER A 60 3.93 -0.08 -6.02
N PHE A 61 4.23 -1.04 -6.89
CA PHE A 61 3.92 -1.02 -8.33
C PHE A 61 3.31 -2.37 -8.74
N PRO A 62 2.55 -2.42 -9.86
CA PRO A 62 2.02 -3.67 -10.38
C PRO A 62 3.14 -4.67 -10.71
N VAL A 63 3.23 -5.75 -9.92
CA VAL A 63 4.23 -6.80 -10.07
C VAL A 63 3.55 -8.16 -10.17
N GLN A 64 4.00 -8.98 -11.12
CA GLN A 64 3.67 -10.38 -11.18
C GLN A 64 4.60 -11.15 -10.23
N GLN A 65 4.11 -11.47 -9.03
CA GLN A 65 4.89 -12.15 -8.00
C GLN A 65 4.85 -13.68 -8.17
N TYR A 66 6.03 -14.30 -8.24
CA TYR A 66 6.18 -15.75 -8.41
C TYR A 66 6.64 -16.44 -7.13
N GLY A 67 7.25 -15.71 -6.22
CA GLY A 67 7.63 -16.17 -4.89
C GLY A 67 7.77 -14.97 -3.95
N ILE A 68 7.92 -15.23 -2.66
CA ILE A 68 7.98 -14.16 -1.65
C ILE A 68 9.06 -13.12 -1.95
N ASN A 69 10.20 -13.49 -2.54
CA ASN A 69 11.29 -12.58 -2.90
C ASN A 69 11.50 -12.41 -4.42
N LYS A 70 10.45 -12.66 -5.23
CA LYS A 70 10.58 -12.71 -6.69
C LYS A 70 9.37 -12.14 -7.37
N GLY A 71 9.57 -11.08 -8.15
CA GLY A 71 8.46 -10.43 -8.84
C GLY A 71 8.86 -9.61 -10.05
N THR A 72 8.16 -9.85 -11.16
CA THR A 72 8.40 -9.16 -12.42
C THR A 72 7.52 -7.92 -12.55
N LEU A 73 8.14 -6.75 -12.78
CA LEU A 73 7.39 -5.51 -13.01
C LEU A 73 6.50 -5.63 -14.26
N ILE A 74 5.21 -5.39 -14.10
CA ILE A 74 4.24 -5.43 -15.22
C ILE A 74 4.23 -4.09 -15.95
N ARG A 75 4.16 -2.98 -15.21
CA ARG A 75 4.15 -1.61 -15.73
C ARG A 75 4.43 -0.62 -14.62
N TRP A 76 4.97 0.54 -14.99
CA TRP A 76 5.10 1.66 -14.07
C TRP A 76 3.77 2.39 -13.87
N THR A 77 3.63 3.01 -12.70
CA THR A 77 2.51 3.89 -12.34
C THR A 77 3.09 5.13 -11.64
N LYS A 78 2.25 6.05 -11.14
CA LYS A 78 2.69 7.21 -10.32
C LYS A 78 3.72 8.11 -11.02
N GLY A 79 3.68 8.21 -12.35
CA GLY A 79 4.57 9.06 -13.15
C GLY A 79 5.98 8.50 -13.42
N PHE A 80 6.26 7.26 -13.01
CA PHE A 80 7.51 6.58 -13.36
C PHE A 80 7.49 6.08 -14.82
N ASP A 81 8.63 6.18 -15.50
CA ASP A 81 8.82 5.67 -16.86
C ASP A 81 10.27 5.20 -17.05
N ILE A 82 10.54 3.94 -16.67
CA ILE A 82 11.87 3.31 -16.81
C ILE A 82 11.68 2.04 -17.66
N PRO A 83 11.76 2.15 -19.00
CA PRO A 83 11.31 1.09 -19.90
C PRO A 83 12.05 -0.23 -19.72
N ASP A 84 13.35 -0.18 -19.42
CA ASP A 84 14.18 -1.37 -19.29
C ASP A 84 13.95 -2.14 -17.98
N ALA A 85 13.18 -1.62 -17.02
CA ALA A 85 12.79 -2.35 -15.82
C ALA A 85 11.54 -3.24 -16.05
N VAL A 86 10.71 -2.90 -17.03
CA VAL A 86 9.47 -3.63 -17.33
C VAL A 86 9.80 -5.04 -17.79
N GLY A 87 9.11 -6.05 -17.24
CA GLY A 87 9.38 -7.44 -17.53
C GLY A 87 10.61 -8.02 -16.80
N LYS A 88 11.29 -7.25 -15.93
CA LYS A 88 12.41 -7.74 -15.11
C LYS A 88 12.02 -7.97 -13.65
N ASP A 89 12.74 -8.88 -13.01
CA ASP A 89 12.62 -9.18 -11.58
C ASP A 89 13.24 -8.06 -10.75
N VAL A 90 12.40 -7.31 -10.02
CA VAL A 90 12.83 -6.12 -9.27
C VAL A 90 13.66 -6.45 -8.04
N CYS A 91 13.45 -7.63 -7.44
CA CYS A 91 14.27 -8.12 -6.34
C CYS A 91 15.68 -8.45 -6.82
N ALA A 92 15.78 -9.13 -7.96
CA ALA A 92 17.07 -9.43 -8.57
C ALA A 92 17.83 -8.17 -9.01
N LEU A 93 17.11 -7.17 -9.54
CA LEU A 93 17.70 -5.87 -9.89
C LEU A 93 18.28 -5.16 -8.67
N LEU A 94 17.57 -5.14 -7.54
CA LEU A 94 18.08 -4.56 -6.30
C LEU A 94 19.24 -5.39 -5.72
N GLN A 95 19.09 -6.72 -5.61
CA GLN A 95 20.11 -7.60 -5.07
C GLN A 95 21.43 -7.47 -5.83
N LYS A 96 21.39 -7.38 -7.16
CA LYS A 96 22.59 -7.18 -7.99
C LYS A 96 23.39 -5.94 -7.58
N GLU A 97 22.70 -4.83 -7.30
CA GLU A 97 23.36 -3.58 -6.90
C GLU A 97 23.87 -3.63 -5.45
N LEU A 98 23.17 -4.33 -4.56
CA LEU A 98 23.64 -4.61 -3.19
C LEU A 98 24.91 -5.48 -3.20
N ASP A 99 24.93 -6.52 -4.03
CA ASP A 99 26.06 -7.44 -4.20
C ASP A 99 27.28 -6.72 -4.80
N ALA A 100 27.05 -5.83 -5.76
CA ALA A 100 28.08 -5.00 -6.38
C ALA A 100 28.74 -4.04 -5.38
N LEU A 101 27.98 -3.57 -4.38
CA LEU A 101 28.48 -2.78 -3.25
C LEU A 101 28.98 -3.65 -2.08
N HIS A 102 28.92 -4.98 -2.20
CA HIS A 102 29.38 -5.94 -1.20
C HIS A 102 28.70 -5.78 0.16
N LEU A 103 27.41 -5.42 0.17
CA LEU A 103 26.66 -5.19 1.39
C LEU A 103 26.17 -6.52 2.00
N PRO A 104 26.15 -6.66 3.35
CA PRO A 104 25.61 -7.83 4.04
C PRO A 104 24.08 -7.82 4.07
N ILE A 105 23.44 -7.73 2.90
CA ILE A 105 21.98 -7.63 2.78
C ILE A 105 21.46 -8.62 1.74
N ARG A 106 20.39 -9.31 2.12
CA ARG A 106 19.60 -10.16 1.22
C ARG A 106 18.19 -9.62 1.10
N VAL A 107 17.71 -9.45 -0.13
CA VAL A 107 16.29 -9.17 -0.41
C VAL A 107 15.49 -10.43 -0.12
N ALA A 108 14.90 -10.50 1.07
CA ALA A 108 14.21 -11.67 1.59
C ALA A 108 12.72 -11.70 1.24
N ALA A 109 12.12 -10.53 0.98
CA ALA A 109 10.72 -10.44 0.58
C ALA A 109 10.48 -9.23 -0.33
N LEU A 110 9.58 -9.40 -1.29
CA LEU A 110 8.92 -8.37 -2.06
C LEU A 110 7.52 -8.16 -1.48
N VAL A 111 7.21 -6.92 -1.14
CA VAL A 111 6.01 -6.57 -0.39
C VAL A 111 5.25 -5.46 -1.11
N ASN A 112 3.93 -5.58 -1.18
CA ASN A 112 3.06 -4.46 -1.53
C ASN A 112 2.74 -3.67 -0.24
N ASP A 113 2.63 -2.34 -0.33
CA ASP A 113 2.33 -1.49 0.83
C ASP A 113 1.12 -1.98 1.63
N THR A 114 0.02 -2.35 0.99
CA THR A 114 -1.18 -2.87 1.66
C THR A 114 -0.94 -4.17 2.43
N VAL A 115 -0.08 -5.06 1.92
CA VAL A 115 0.32 -6.30 2.60
C VAL A 115 1.19 -5.95 3.82
N GLY A 116 2.07 -4.97 3.67
CA GLY A 116 2.83 -4.41 4.79
C GLY A 116 1.92 -3.81 5.86
N THR A 117 0.94 -3.00 5.48
CA THR A 117 -0.09 -2.42 6.36
C THR A 117 -0.87 -3.50 7.11
N LEU A 118 -1.30 -4.55 6.42
CA LEU A 118 -1.98 -5.71 7.03
C LEU A 118 -1.08 -6.36 8.10
N MET A 119 0.19 -6.61 7.78
CA MET A 119 1.12 -7.28 8.68
C MET A 119 1.51 -6.41 9.89
N ALA A 120 1.76 -5.12 9.66
CA ALA A 120 2.05 -4.15 10.72
C ALA A 120 0.85 -4.00 11.67
N ARG A 121 -0.37 -3.94 11.12
CA ARG A 121 -1.58 -3.95 11.94
C ARG A 121 -1.71 -5.24 12.73
N SER A 122 -1.55 -6.39 12.07
CA SER A 122 -1.67 -7.69 12.74
C SER A 122 -0.66 -7.89 13.87
N TYR A 123 0.51 -7.25 13.79
CA TYR A 123 1.53 -7.28 14.84
C TYR A 123 1.22 -6.34 16.01
N THR A 124 0.57 -5.22 15.76
CA THR A 124 0.31 -4.16 16.75
C THR A 124 -1.12 -4.18 17.30
N SER A 125 -2.02 -4.95 16.69
CA SER A 125 -3.42 -4.99 17.06
C SER A 125 -3.57 -5.48 18.51
N PRO A 126 -4.36 -4.78 19.35
CA PRO A 126 -4.53 -5.14 20.76
C PRO A 126 -5.45 -6.35 20.97
N GLY A 127 -6.08 -6.85 19.92
CA GLY A 127 -7.14 -7.85 19.99
C GLY A 127 -6.64 -9.29 20.08
N LYS A 128 -7.55 -10.19 20.46
CA LYS A 128 -7.38 -11.64 20.34
C LYS A 128 -7.69 -12.15 18.93
N THR A 129 -8.14 -11.30 18.02
CA THR A 129 -8.47 -11.63 16.63
C THR A 129 -7.38 -11.07 15.71
N GLY A 130 -6.99 -11.83 14.68
CA GLY A 130 -6.06 -11.31 13.68
C GLY A 130 -6.72 -10.27 12.76
N THR A 131 -5.88 -9.46 12.13
CA THR A 131 -6.34 -8.43 11.19
C THR A 131 -6.82 -9.07 9.88
N LEU A 132 -8.00 -8.68 9.42
CA LEU A 132 -8.60 -9.18 8.17
C LEU A 132 -8.04 -8.46 6.94
N LEU A 133 -7.94 -7.14 7.02
CA LEU A 133 -7.68 -6.25 5.87
C LEU A 133 -6.66 -5.19 6.24
N GLY A 134 -5.66 -5.00 5.40
CA GLY A 134 -4.80 -3.81 5.35
C GLY A 134 -5.20 -2.95 4.15
N ALA A 135 -5.52 -1.69 4.36
CA ALA A 135 -5.97 -0.78 3.31
C ALA A 135 -5.17 0.52 3.29
N ILE A 136 -4.90 1.02 2.08
CA ILE A 136 -4.28 2.32 1.85
C ILE A 136 -5.34 3.30 1.34
N PHE A 137 -5.43 4.45 2.01
CA PHE A 137 -6.21 5.61 1.60
C PHE A 137 -5.31 6.86 1.63
N GLY A 138 -4.57 7.10 0.55
CA GLY A 138 -3.60 8.19 0.45
C GLY A 138 -3.52 8.72 -0.97
N THR A 139 -2.29 8.90 -1.51
CA THR A 139 -2.08 9.28 -2.92
C THR A 139 -2.76 8.31 -3.89
N GLY A 140 -2.73 7.01 -3.57
CA GLY A 140 -3.52 5.97 -4.24
C GLY A 140 -4.50 5.30 -3.27
N THR A 141 -5.22 4.30 -3.75
CA THR A 141 -5.99 3.41 -2.87
C THR A 141 -5.88 1.95 -3.29
N ASN A 142 -5.66 1.09 -2.31
CA ASN A 142 -5.57 -0.35 -2.49
C ASN A 142 -5.86 -1.08 -1.16
N GLY A 143 -6.04 -2.40 -1.20
CA GLY A 143 -6.07 -3.22 -0.01
C GLY A 143 -5.61 -4.66 -0.23
N ALA A 144 -5.13 -5.26 0.85
CA ALA A 144 -4.78 -6.67 0.93
C ALA A 144 -5.49 -7.32 2.12
N TYR A 145 -6.06 -8.50 1.90
CA TYR A 145 -6.83 -9.20 2.92
C TYR A 145 -6.46 -10.68 3.02
N VAL A 146 -6.81 -11.30 4.15
CA VAL A 146 -6.61 -12.74 4.37
C VAL A 146 -7.80 -13.51 3.80
N GLU A 147 -7.54 -14.40 2.84
CA GLU A 147 -8.54 -15.22 2.16
C GLU A 147 -8.30 -16.72 2.42
N LYS A 148 -9.36 -17.52 2.42
CA LYS A 148 -9.24 -18.98 2.45
C LYS A 148 -8.68 -19.49 1.14
N LEU A 149 -7.66 -20.34 1.23
CA LEU A 149 -6.93 -20.82 0.07
C LEU A 149 -7.84 -21.56 -0.95
N ASP A 150 -8.86 -22.26 -0.47
CA ASP A 150 -9.85 -22.97 -1.28
C ASP A 150 -10.74 -22.03 -2.13
N LYS A 151 -10.88 -20.76 -1.72
CA LYS A 151 -11.57 -19.71 -2.49
C LYS A 151 -10.71 -19.19 -3.65
N ILE A 152 -9.39 -19.38 -3.61
CA ILE A 152 -8.45 -18.90 -4.63
C ILE A 152 -8.38 -19.90 -5.80
N LYS A 153 -9.48 -20.02 -6.54
CA LYS A 153 -9.65 -20.97 -7.66
C LYS A 153 -8.60 -20.84 -8.77
N LYS A 154 -7.96 -19.67 -8.91
CA LYS A 154 -6.91 -19.46 -9.93
C LYS A 154 -5.67 -20.32 -9.67
N LEU A 155 -5.30 -20.56 -8.41
CA LEU A 155 -4.12 -21.36 -8.07
C LEU A 155 -4.31 -22.81 -8.49
N ALA A 156 -5.50 -23.37 -8.21
CA ALA A 156 -5.88 -24.70 -8.67
C ALA A 156 -5.84 -24.82 -10.21
N LYS A 157 -6.27 -23.77 -10.94
CA LYS A 157 -6.22 -23.73 -12.41
C LYS A 157 -4.81 -23.61 -12.97
N MET A 158 -3.92 -22.89 -12.28
CA MET A 158 -2.52 -22.72 -12.69
C MET A 158 -1.70 -24.01 -12.52
N GLY A 159 -2.11 -24.92 -11.63
CA GLY A 159 -1.42 -26.19 -11.42
C GLY A 159 0.06 -25.98 -11.08
N LYS A 160 0.96 -26.56 -11.89
CA LYS A 160 2.42 -26.44 -11.68
C LYS A 160 2.95 -25.01 -11.87
N ASP A 161 2.25 -24.17 -12.63
CA ASP A 161 2.65 -22.77 -12.87
C ASP A 161 2.38 -21.87 -11.66
N ALA A 162 1.58 -22.35 -10.69
CA ALA A 162 1.32 -21.64 -9.44
C ALA A 162 2.54 -21.55 -8.52
N GLY A 163 3.57 -22.38 -8.76
CA GLY A 163 4.68 -22.56 -7.82
C GLY A 163 4.30 -23.46 -6.64
N GLU A 164 5.14 -23.46 -5.62
CA GLU A 164 4.85 -24.15 -4.37
C GLU A 164 3.95 -23.27 -3.51
N VAL A 165 2.78 -23.82 -3.16
CA VAL A 165 1.80 -23.16 -2.31
C VAL A 165 1.87 -23.81 -0.94
N ASN A 166 2.12 -23.01 0.09
CA ASN A 166 2.06 -23.49 1.46
C ASN A 166 0.60 -23.59 1.91
N ASN A 167 0.16 -24.80 2.24
CA ASN A 167 -1.21 -25.09 2.67
C ASN A 167 -1.35 -25.22 4.20
N SER A 168 -0.30 -24.92 4.98
CA SER A 168 -0.27 -25.22 6.42
C SER A 168 -1.34 -24.49 7.23
N THR A 169 -1.70 -23.27 6.82
CA THR A 169 -2.74 -22.46 7.47
C THR A 169 -4.11 -22.59 6.79
N GLY A 170 -4.14 -23.01 5.53
CA GLY A 170 -5.34 -22.95 4.68
C GLY A 170 -5.74 -21.53 4.27
N GLU A 171 -4.87 -20.54 4.48
CA GLU A 171 -5.12 -19.12 4.21
C GLU A 171 -3.99 -18.52 3.34
N MET A 172 -4.30 -17.46 2.62
CA MET A 172 -3.33 -16.71 1.81
C MET A 172 -3.70 -15.23 1.78
N ILE A 173 -2.69 -14.37 1.80
CA ILE A 173 -2.90 -12.93 1.64
C ILE A 173 -3.15 -12.61 0.16
N VAL A 174 -4.23 -11.88 -0.11
CA VAL A 174 -4.59 -11.43 -1.45
C VAL A 174 -4.48 -9.91 -1.51
N ASN A 175 -3.46 -9.40 -2.21
CA ASN A 175 -3.45 -8.02 -2.69
C ASN A 175 -4.48 -7.87 -3.82
N THR A 176 -5.46 -7.00 -3.62
CA THR A 176 -6.63 -6.86 -4.50
C THR A 176 -6.38 -5.96 -5.71
N GLU A 177 -5.48 -4.98 -5.60
CA GLU A 177 -5.32 -3.90 -6.57
C GLU A 177 -6.68 -3.25 -6.94
N TRP A 178 -7.52 -3.02 -5.92
CA TRP A 178 -8.92 -2.60 -6.09
C TRP A 178 -9.09 -1.22 -6.73
N GLY A 179 -8.02 -0.44 -6.89
CA GLY A 179 -8.05 0.84 -7.60
C GLY A 179 -8.58 0.70 -9.03
N SER A 180 -8.43 -0.49 -9.62
CA SER A 180 -8.92 -0.87 -10.95
C SER A 180 -10.41 -1.29 -10.99
N PHE A 181 -11.10 -1.30 -9.85
CA PHE A 181 -12.51 -1.70 -9.78
C PHE A 181 -13.38 -0.84 -10.71
N ASP A 182 -14.25 -1.53 -11.45
CA ASP A 182 -15.24 -0.95 -12.36
C ASP A 182 -14.67 0.02 -13.41
N ASN A 183 -13.58 -0.36 -14.07
CA ASN A 183 -13.03 0.40 -15.20
C ASN A 183 -14.04 0.63 -16.35
N HIS A 184 -15.02 -0.26 -16.50
CA HIS A 184 -16.09 -0.13 -17.49
C HIS A 184 -17.23 0.80 -17.03
N LEU A 185 -17.18 1.35 -15.82
CA LEU A 185 -18.14 2.29 -15.25
C LEU A 185 -19.59 1.78 -15.29
N SER A 186 -19.80 0.54 -14.85
CA SER A 186 -21.13 -0.07 -14.77
C SER A 186 -21.89 0.33 -13.51
N VAL A 187 -21.18 0.69 -12.43
CA VAL A 187 -21.79 0.97 -11.11
C VAL A 187 -21.25 2.22 -10.43
N LEU A 188 -20.01 2.64 -10.72
CA LEU A 188 -19.42 3.82 -10.09
C LEU A 188 -20.16 5.09 -10.54
N PRO A 189 -20.45 6.01 -9.60
CA PRO A 189 -21.05 7.30 -9.96
C PRO A 189 -20.09 8.08 -10.86
N VAL A 190 -20.64 8.75 -11.87
CA VAL A 190 -19.87 9.50 -12.87
C VAL A 190 -20.40 10.92 -12.99
N THR A 191 -19.55 11.90 -12.69
CA THR A 191 -19.79 13.32 -12.99
C THR A 191 -19.08 13.73 -14.29
N SER A 192 -19.42 14.91 -14.83
CA SER A 192 -18.65 15.54 -15.91
C SER A 192 -17.18 15.78 -15.52
N TYR A 193 -16.94 16.12 -14.25
CA TYR A 193 -15.60 16.35 -13.71
C TYR A 193 -14.78 15.05 -13.68
N ASP A 194 -15.36 13.93 -13.26
CA ASP A 194 -14.69 12.63 -13.28
C ASP A 194 -14.32 12.20 -14.71
N LYS A 195 -15.22 12.43 -15.69
CA LYS A 195 -14.97 12.11 -17.11
C LYS A 195 -13.82 12.93 -17.68
N SER A 196 -13.82 14.24 -17.43
CA SER A 196 -12.77 15.12 -17.94
C SER A 196 -11.42 14.85 -17.28
N LEU A 197 -11.40 14.59 -15.96
CA LEU A 197 -10.19 14.18 -15.25
C LEU A 197 -9.62 12.88 -15.81
N ASP A 198 -10.46 11.88 -16.07
CA ASP A 198 -10.02 10.62 -16.66
C ASP A 198 -9.42 10.81 -18.05
N ALA A 199 -10.10 11.58 -18.91
CA ALA A 199 -9.67 11.87 -20.27
C ALA A 199 -8.28 12.56 -20.33
N ASP A 200 -8.02 13.47 -19.39
CA ASP A 200 -6.74 14.21 -19.30
C ASP A 200 -5.68 13.49 -18.46
N SER A 201 -6.00 12.31 -17.89
CA SER A 201 -5.05 11.55 -17.08
C SER A 201 -4.03 10.82 -17.95
N ASN A 202 -2.88 10.46 -17.35
CA ASN A 202 -1.86 9.65 -18.04
C ASN A 202 -2.36 8.28 -18.54
N ASN A 203 -3.51 7.84 -18.02
CA ASN A 203 -4.00 6.49 -18.15
C ASN A 203 -5.54 6.49 -18.27
N PRO A 204 -6.12 7.02 -19.38
CA PRO A 204 -7.57 7.12 -19.52
C PRO A 204 -8.26 5.75 -19.52
N GLY A 205 -9.43 5.65 -18.88
CA GLY A 205 -10.24 4.43 -18.82
C GLY A 205 -9.74 3.34 -17.88
N ILE A 206 -8.67 3.59 -17.11
CA ILE A 206 -8.17 2.66 -16.09
C ILE A 206 -8.04 3.35 -14.72
N GLN A 207 -8.03 2.54 -13.65
CA GLN A 207 -7.98 3.00 -12.26
C GLN A 207 -9.21 3.85 -11.88
N MET A 208 -10.39 3.47 -12.39
CA MET A 208 -11.59 4.31 -12.26
C MET A 208 -12.08 4.46 -10.82
N PHE A 209 -11.91 3.44 -9.99
CA PHE A 209 -12.21 3.55 -8.56
C PHE A 209 -11.19 4.46 -7.85
N GLU A 210 -9.90 4.28 -8.12
CA GLU A 210 -8.85 5.10 -7.50
C GLU A 210 -9.01 6.58 -7.82
N LYS A 211 -9.35 6.94 -9.07
CA LYS A 211 -9.61 8.32 -9.51
C LYS A 211 -10.72 9.04 -8.74
N ARG A 212 -11.59 8.30 -8.05
CA ARG A 212 -12.71 8.87 -7.27
C ARG A 212 -12.43 8.98 -5.79
N VAL A 213 -11.41 8.28 -5.31
CA VAL A 213 -11.12 8.09 -3.89
C VAL A 213 -9.81 8.75 -3.49
N SER A 214 -8.76 8.59 -4.30
CA SER A 214 -7.40 8.87 -3.83
C SER A 214 -7.06 10.36 -3.84
N GLY A 215 -6.19 10.75 -2.91
CA GLY A 215 -5.73 12.12 -2.71
C GLY A 215 -4.91 12.69 -3.88
N MET A 216 -4.53 11.88 -4.87
CA MET A 216 -3.96 12.39 -6.11
C MET A 216 -5.00 13.14 -6.97
N PHE A 217 -6.28 12.78 -6.85
CA PHE A 217 -7.31 13.24 -7.79
C PHE A 217 -8.36 14.17 -7.17
N LEU A 218 -8.57 14.15 -5.85
CA LEU A 218 -9.65 14.95 -5.22
C LEU A 218 -9.44 16.46 -5.42
N GLY A 219 -8.21 16.95 -5.30
CA GLY A 219 -7.85 18.34 -5.61
C GLY A 219 -8.14 18.73 -7.06
N GLU A 220 -7.80 17.86 -8.02
CA GLU A 220 -8.06 18.11 -9.43
C GLU A 220 -9.56 18.12 -9.76
N ILE A 221 -10.37 17.32 -9.07
CA ILE A 221 -11.84 17.38 -9.19
C ILE A 221 -12.35 18.72 -8.67
N LEU A 222 -11.89 19.18 -7.49
CA LEU A 222 -12.30 20.48 -6.95
C LEU A 222 -11.89 21.62 -7.88
N ARG A 223 -10.66 21.60 -8.41
CA ARG A 223 -10.17 22.60 -9.38
C ARG A 223 -11.10 22.70 -10.59
N ARG A 224 -11.48 21.56 -11.16
CA ARG A 224 -12.38 21.50 -12.31
C ARG A 224 -13.76 22.06 -11.99
N CYS A 225 -14.31 21.75 -10.82
CA CYS A 225 -15.56 22.36 -10.35
C CYS A 225 -15.45 23.88 -10.25
N ILE A 226 -14.39 24.40 -9.63
CA ILE A 226 -14.19 25.85 -9.45
C ILE A 226 -14.07 26.54 -10.81
N VAL A 227 -13.22 26.03 -11.71
CA VAL A 227 -13.02 26.61 -13.04
C VAL A 227 -14.30 26.61 -13.87
N ASP A 228 -15.08 25.54 -13.79
CA ASP A 228 -16.38 25.43 -14.48
C ASP A 228 -17.36 26.51 -13.97
N LEU A 229 -17.48 26.68 -12.65
CA LEU A 229 -18.36 27.68 -12.03
C LEU A 229 -17.90 29.12 -12.28
N VAL A 230 -16.59 29.38 -12.29
CA VAL A 230 -16.03 30.70 -12.64
C VAL A 230 -16.38 31.05 -14.08
N ASN A 231 -16.30 30.09 -15.00
CA ASN A 231 -16.62 30.31 -16.42
C ASN A 231 -18.13 30.43 -16.70
N ASP A 232 -18.99 29.87 -15.85
CA ASP A 232 -20.44 30.01 -15.97
C ASP A 232 -20.90 31.42 -15.56
N LYS A 233 -21.29 32.24 -16.54
CA LYS A 233 -21.75 33.62 -16.33
C LYS A 233 -22.99 33.74 -15.42
N SER A 234 -23.76 32.67 -15.23
CA SER A 234 -24.93 32.66 -14.35
C SER A 234 -24.56 32.47 -12.87
N VAL A 235 -23.35 32.01 -12.57
CA VAL A 235 -22.86 31.77 -11.21
C VAL A 235 -21.95 32.93 -10.77
N PRO A 236 -22.25 33.63 -9.66
CA PRO A 236 -21.46 34.75 -9.17
C PRO A 236 -20.27 34.31 -8.29
N LEU A 237 -19.57 33.23 -8.64
CA LEU A 237 -18.39 32.77 -7.89
C LEU A 237 -17.17 33.58 -8.28
N PHE A 238 -16.56 34.29 -7.33
CA PHE A 238 -15.41 35.19 -7.54
C PHE A 238 -15.67 36.31 -8.57
N LYS A 239 -16.87 36.92 -8.54
CA LYS A 239 -17.32 37.90 -9.57
C LYS A 239 -17.67 39.28 -9.05
N ASP A 240 -17.18 39.67 -7.89
CA ASP A 240 -17.43 41.03 -7.39
C ASP A 240 -16.82 42.07 -8.34
N GLU A 241 -17.65 42.91 -8.92
CA GLU A 241 -17.24 43.98 -9.85
C GLU A 241 -16.66 45.18 -9.09
N HIS A 242 -17.14 45.40 -7.87
CA HIS A 242 -16.82 46.59 -7.06
C HIS A 242 -16.63 46.20 -5.59
N SER A 243 -15.78 46.94 -4.87
CA SER A 243 -15.46 46.67 -3.46
C SER A 243 -16.65 46.64 -2.52
N ASN A 244 -17.76 47.32 -2.83
CA ASN A 244 -18.94 47.32 -1.99
C ASN A 244 -19.81 46.05 -2.10
N GLN A 245 -19.46 45.12 -3.00
CA GLN A 245 -20.23 43.89 -3.24
C GLN A 245 -19.84 42.74 -2.30
N ASN A 246 -18.70 42.82 -1.61
CA ASN A 246 -18.26 41.82 -0.64
C ASN A 246 -17.90 42.39 0.74
N ASP A 247 -17.73 41.46 1.69
CA ASP A 247 -17.42 41.70 3.10
C ASP A 247 -15.97 42.18 3.32
N VAL A 248 -15.07 41.98 2.36
CA VAL A 248 -13.66 42.39 2.43
C VAL A 248 -13.46 43.84 1.99
N HIS A 249 -14.48 44.47 1.40
CA HIS A 249 -14.39 45.82 0.84
C HIS A 249 -13.27 45.98 -0.20
N SER A 250 -13.04 44.95 -1.03
CA SER A 250 -12.07 44.93 -2.13
C SER A 250 -12.58 44.09 -3.28
N THR A 251 -12.39 44.52 -4.53
CA THR A 251 -12.80 43.75 -5.71
C THR A 251 -12.10 42.40 -5.75
N THR A 252 -12.87 41.30 -5.85
CA THR A 252 -12.33 39.94 -5.98
C THR A 252 -11.69 39.75 -7.34
N ASN A 253 -10.53 39.11 -7.39
CA ASN A 253 -9.83 38.85 -8.63
C ASN A 253 -9.04 37.54 -8.58
N ILE A 254 -9.10 36.77 -9.68
CA ILE A 254 -8.28 35.58 -9.89
C ILE A 254 -7.10 35.98 -10.77
N HIS A 255 -5.88 35.79 -10.27
CA HIS A 255 -4.67 36.13 -11.01
C HIS A 255 -4.55 35.30 -12.30
N ASP A 256 -4.10 35.91 -13.41
CA ASP A 256 -3.95 35.24 -14.72
C ASP A 256 -3.05 34.01 -14.68
N GLN A 257 -2.07 34.01 -13.76
CA GLN A 257 -1.14 32.90 -13.55
C GLN A 257 -1.56 31.95 -12.41
N SER A 258 -2.82 32.04 -11.96
CA SER A 258 -3.36 31.17 -10.90
C SER A 258 -3.14 29.69 -11.23
N SER A 259 -2.77 28.93 -10.21
CA SER A 259 -2.68 27.47 -10.29
C SER A 259 -4.04 26.81 -10.57
N LEU A 260 -5.16 27.51 -10.36
CA LEU A 260 -6.49 27.04 -10.76
C LEU A 260 -6.59 26.74 -12.27
N TYR A 261 -5.83 27.45 -13.11
CA TYR A 261 -5.79 27.23 -14.55
C TYR A 261 -4.81 26.14 -14.98
N GLN A 262 -4.04 25.58 -14.04
CA GLN A 262 -3.06 24.54 -14.31
C GLN A 262 -3.62 23.18 -13.89
N GLN A 263 -3.47 22.16 -14.75
CA GLN A 263 -3.82 20.79 -14.37
C GLN A 263 -3.03 20.37 -13.13
N TYR A 264 -3.71 19.79 -12.14
CA TYR A 264 -3.14 19.46 -10.82
C TYR A 264 -2.60 20.66 -10.02
N GLY A 265 -2.96 21.89 -10.38
CA GLY A 265 -2.56 23.08 -9.63
C GLY A 265 -3.26 23.25 -8.28
N LEU A 266 -4.27 22.42 -7.98
CA LEU A 266 -4.91 22.32 -6.67
C LEU A 266 -4.80 20.87 -6.17
N ASP A 267 -4.24 20.72 -4.98
CA ASP A 267 -4.06 19.41 -4.35
C ASP A 267 -5.07 19.15 -3.21
N THR A 268 -5.07 17.92 -2.71
CA THR A 268 -6.04 17.48 -1.71
C THR A 268 -5.85 18.13 -0.34
N SER A 269 -4.70 18.73 -0.05
CA SER A 269 -4.48 19.43 1.21
C SER A 269 -5.43 20.63 1.35
N PHE A 270 -5.77 21.30 0.25
CA PHE A 270 -6.74 22.39 0.27
C PHE A 270 -8.15 21.92 0.64
N LEU A 271 -8.56 20.69 0.23
CA LEU A 271 -9.83 20.13 0.70
C LEU A 271 -9.81 19.89 2.21
N SER A 272 -8.67 19.46 2.78
CA SER A 272 -8.52 19.31 4.23
C SER A 272 -8.55 20.66 4.96
N ILE A 273 -7.88 21.68 4.42
CA ILE A 273 -7.88 23.04 4.96
C ILE A 273 -9.30 23.59 5.02
N THR A 274 -10.01 23.57 3.89
CA THR A 274 -11.37 24.10 3.80
C THR A 274 -12.35 23.35 4.70
N SER A 275 -12.25 22.02 4.76
CA SER A 275 -13.12 21.19 5.62
C SER A 275 -12.84 21.38 7.11
N GLY A 276 -11.59 21.70 7.48
CA GLY A 276 -11.17 21.95 8.86
C GLY A 276 -11.30 23.41 9.32
N ASP A 277 -11.64 24.33 8.42
CA ASP A 277 -11.72 25.76 8.71
C ASP A 277 -12.99 26.11 9.50
N ASN A 278 -12.80 26.33 10.80
CA ASN A 278 -13.83 26.78 11.74
C ASN A 278 -13.68 28.27 12.08
N SER A 279 -12.83 29.02 11.36
CA SER A 279 -12.63 30.44 11.61
C SER A 279 -13.82 31.28 11.13
N ALA A 280 -14.04 32.43 11.77
CA ALA A 280 -15.12 33.33 11.40
C ALA A 280 -14.98 33.79 9.93
N GLY A 281 -16.03 33.55 9.14
CA GLY A 281 -16.06 33.83 7.70
C GLY A 281 -15.01 33.05 6.91
N LEU A 282 -14.54 31.89 7.39
CA LEU A 282 -13.57 31.04 6.66
C LEU A 282 -12.27 31.77 6.30
N LYS A 283 -11.72 32.50 7.27
CA LYS A 283 -10.48 33.27 7.09
C LYS A 283 -9.30 32.42 6.63
N VAL A 284 -9.16 31.18 7.13
CA VAL A 284 -8.05 30.30 6.72
C VAL A 284 -8.20 29.87 5.27
N THR A 285 -9.42 29.52 4.86
CA THR A 285 -9.76 29.19 3.46
C THR A 285 -9.49 30.37 2.54
N ARG A 286 -9.96 31.57 2.90
CA ARG A 286 -9.72 32.80 2.14
C ARG A 286 -8.23 33.13 2.03
N GLN A 287 -7.49 32.96 3.12
CA GLN A 287 -6.04 33.18 3.10
C GLN A 287 -5.33 32.20 2.16
N SER A 288 -5.70 30.91 2.18
CA SER A 288 -5.12 29.91 1.28
C SER A 288 -5.50 30.17 -0.19
N LEU A 289 -6.78 30.53 -0.45
CA LEU A 289 -7.24 30.99 -1.77
C LEU A 289 -6.38 32.14 -2.33
N ASP A 290 -6.05 33.13 -1.50
CA ASP A 290 -5.21 34.26 -1.89
C ASP A 290 -3.73 33.83 -2.08
N SER A 291 -3.11 33.29 -1.03
CA SER A 291 -1.65 33.06 -1.01
C SER A 291 -1.18 31.91 -1.89
N GLU A 292 -1.99 30.87 -2.07
CA GLU A 292 -1.60 29.66 -2.80
C GLU A 292 -2.23 29.57 -4.19
N TYR A 293 -3.47 30.08 -4.33
CA TYR A 293 -4.26 29.96 -5.56
C TYR A 293 -4.47 31.29 -6.28
N GLY A 294 -3.97 32.41 -5.75
CA GLY A 294 -4.04 33.71 -6.41
C GLY A 294 -5.45 34.26 -6.57
N VAL A 295 -6.38 33.87 -5.68
CA VAL A 295 -7.75 34.38 -5.62
C VAL A 295 -7.83 35.44 -4.52
N SER A 296 -7.50 36.67 -4.90
CA SER A 296 -7.47 37.81 -3.99
C SER A 296 -8.88 38.29 -3.62
N ALA A 297 -9.04 38.72 -2.37
CA ALA A 297 -10.28 39.29 -1.83
C ALA A 297 -11.53 38.42 -2.05
N ALA A 298 -11.41 37.09 -1.94
CA ALA A 298 -12.56 36.20 -1.91
C ALA A 298 -13.49 36.53 -0.72
N SER A 299 -14.80 36.61 -0.99
CA SER A 299 -15.81 36.83 0.05
C SER A 299 -15.96 35.64 0.99
N ALA A 300 -16.65 35.84 2.12
CA ALA A 300 -17.05 34.72 2.97
C ALA A 300 -17.99 33.73 2.24
N GLU A 301 -18.87 34.25 1.38
CA GLU A 301 -19.80 33.48 0.56
C GLU A 301 -19.08 32.63 -0.49
N ASP A 302 -18.06 33.19 -1.16
CA ASP A 302 -17.20 32.44 -2.09
C ASP A 302 -16.48 31.29 -1.38
N ALA A 303 -15.88 31.59 -0.22
CA ALA A 303 -15.19 30.59 0.58
C ALA A 303 -16.14 29.48 1.05
N GLU A 304 -17.40 29.82 1.38
CA GLU A 304 -18.42 28.85 1.76
C GLU A 304 -18.78 27.95 0.57
N ALA A 305 -18.96 28.52 -0.62
CA ALA A 305 -19.23 27.74 -1.83
C ALA A 305 -18.11 26.74 -2.13
N VAL A 306 -16.85 27.19 -2.05
CA VAL A 306 -15.67 26.30 -2.22
C VAL A 306 -15.66 25.20 -1.16
N ARG A 307 -15.88 25.55 0.12
CA ARG A 307 -15.93 24.58 1.23
C ARG A 307 -17.02 23.53 1.02
N LEU A 308 -18.20 23.92 0.57
CA LEU A 308 -19.31 23.00 0.30
C LEU A 308 -18.96 21.97 -0.79
N ILE A 309 -18.32 22.42 -1.89
CA ILE A 309 -17.89 21.53 -2.97
C ILE A 309 -16.77 20.60 -2.47
N ALA A 310 -15.78 21.15 -1.76
CA ALA A 310 -14.67 20.38 -1.18
C ALA A 310 -15.18 19.29 -0.23
N ALA A 311 -16.11 19.63 0.67
CA ALA A 311 -16.73 18.70 1.60
C ALA A 311 -17.54 17.60 0.88
N ALA A 312 -18.27 17.95 -0.19
CA ALA A 312 -19.00 16.96 -0.99
C ALA A 312 -18.05 15.95 -1.67
N ILE A 313 -16.93 16.43 -2.22
CA ILE A 313 -15.92 15.58 -2.85
C ILE A 313 -15.26 14.65 -1.82
N GLY A 314 -14.83 15.19 -0.68
CA GLY A 314 -14.22 14.40 0.38
C GLY A 314 -15.16 13.37 1.01
N LYS A 315 -16.41 13.77 1.30
CA LYS A 315 -17.44 12.84 1.80
C LYS A 315 -17.73 11.74 0.77
N ARG A 316 -17.83 12.07 -0.52
CA ARG A 316 -17.97 11.08 -1.59
C ARG A 316 -16.79 10.08 -1.60
N ALA A 317 -15.56 10.58 -1.52
CA ALA A 317 -14.36 9.74 -1.51
C ALA A 317 -14.36 8.77 -0.32
N ALA A 318 -14.62 9.27 0.89
CA ALA A 318 -14.69 8.44 2.11
C ALA A 318 -15.81 7.40 2.05
N ARG A 319 -17.00 7.76 1.55
CA ARG A 319 -18.11 6.81 1.40
C ARG A 319 -17.81 5.73 0.35
N LEU A 320 -17.11 6.07 -0.73
CA LEU A 320 -16.63 5.10 -1.71
C LEU A 320 -15.54 4.18 -1.10
N SER A 321 -14.67 4.69 -0.24
CA SER A 321 -13.67 3.87 0.50
C SER A 321 -14.30 2.78 1.37
N ALA A 322 -15.53 2.96 1.85
CA ALA A 322 -16.25 1.94 2.61
C ALA A 322 -16.65 0.73 1.75
N VAL A 323 -16.82 0.90 0.43
CA VAL A 323 -17.27 -0.17 -0.49
C VAL A 323 -16.34 -1.38 -0.49
N PRO A 324 -15.02 -1.26 -0.74
CA PRO A 324 -14.13 -2.42 -0.72
C PRO A 324 -13.97 -3.03 0.67
N ILE A 325 -14.01 -2.22 1.74
CA ILE A 325 -14.01 -2.73 3.12
C ILE A 325 -15.23 -3.62 3.34
N ALA A 326 -16.42 -3.12 3.02
CA ALA A 326 -17.65 -3.87 3.16
C ALA A 326 -17.66 -5.13 2.29
N ALA A 327 -17.19 -5.04 1.05
CA ALA A 327 -17.09 -6.17 0.14
C ALA A 327 -16.22 -7.29 0.70
N VAL A 328 -15.04 -6.97 1.25
CA VAL A 328 -14.15 -7.96 1.88
C VAL A 328 -14.80 -8.57 3.12
N VAL A 329 -15.38 -7.76 4.00
CA VAL A 329 -16.05 -8.22 5.22
C VAL A 329 -17.20 -9.18 4.91
N LEU A 330 -18.02 -8.85 3.91
CA LEU A 330 -19.15 -9.67 3.48
C LEU A 330 -18.70 -10.94 2.74
N ALA A 331 -17.75 -10.81 1.80
CA ALA A 331 -17.27 -11.95 1.00
C ALA A 331 -16.59 -13.03 1.84
N THR A 332 -15.90 -12.62 2.90
CA THR A 332 -15.21 -13.53 3.83
C THR A 332 -16.14 -14.12 4.90
N GLY A 333 -17.37 -13.61 5.04
CA GLY A 333 -18.34 -14.10 6.02
C GLY A 333 -17.95 -13.83 7.48
N LYS A 334 -17.01 -12.91 7.74
CA LYS A 334 -16.47 -12.65 9.08
C LYS A 334 -17.49 -12.02 10.04
N LEU A 335 -18.55 -11.41 9.51
CA LEU A 335 -19.69 -10.97 10.31
C LEU A 335 -20.48 -12.17 10.88
N ASP A 336 -20.64 -13.25 10.13
CA ASP A 336 -21.39 -14.43 10.59
C ASP A 336 -20.51 -15.39 11.40
N ALA A 337 -19.21 -15.46 11.10
CA ALA A 337 -18.23 -16.34 11.73
C ALA A 337 -16.92 -15.60 12.09
N PRO A 338 -16.88 -14.85 13.20
CA PRO A 338 -15.73 -14.01 13.55
C PRO A 338 -14.42 -14.75 13.85
N ARG A 339 -14.47 -16.06 14.14
CA ARG A 339 -13.34 -16.82 14.70
C ARG A 339 -12.29 -17.31 13.71
N ASP A 340 -12.49 -17.06 12.43
CA ASP A 340 -11.64 -17.63 11.39
C ASP A 340 -10.32 -16.85 11.19
N VAL A 341 -9.86 -16.01 12.13
CA VAL A 341 -8.52 -15.39 12.02
C VAL A 341 -7.61 -15.95 13.12
N ALA A 342 -6.47 -16.49 12.69
CA ALA A 342 -5.62 -17.41 13.41
C ALA A 342 -5.04 -16.91 14.75
N THR A 343 -5.79 -17.02 15.84
CA THR A 343 -5.24 -16.91 17.22
C THR A 343 -6.02 -17.67 18.29
N THR A 344 -7.11 -18.39 17.99
CA THR A 344 -7.89 -19.09 19.03
C THR A 344 -8.14 -20.56 18.74
N GLU A 345 -7.99 -21.38 19.78
CA GLU A 345 -8.22 -22.82 19.77
C GLU A 345 -9.67 -23.14 19.32
N PRO A 346 -9.87 -24.18 18.49
CA PRO A 346 -11.21 -24.59 18.07
C PRO A 346 -11.98 -25.20 19.27
N GLY A 347 -13.11 -24.62 19.68
CA GLY A 347 -14.07 -25.35 20.53
C GLY A 347 -15.05 -24.60 21.43
N LYS A 348 -14.96 -23.29 21.68
CA LYS A 348 -15.90 -22.62 22.61
C LYS A 348 -17.06 -21.96 21.90
N GLN A 349 -18.30 -22.45 21.91
CA GLN A 349 -19.46 -21.73 21.32
C GLN A 349 -19.67 -20.34 21.94
N ALA A 350 -20.15 -19.37 21.14
CA ALA A 350 -20.41 -18.00 21.59
C ALA A 350 -21.65 -17.99 22.51
N GLY A 351 -21.48 -17.46 23.72
CA GLY A 351 -22.61 -17.00 24.52
C GLY A 351 -23.04 -15.63 23.99
N ALA A 352 -24.32 -15.47 23.67
CA ALA A 352 -24.87 -14.16 23.36
C ALA A 352 -24.82 -13.31 24.63
N ASP A 353 -23.84 -12.41 24.74
CA ASP A 353 -23.84 -11.43 25.81
C ASP A 353 -24.86 -10.33 25.46
N LEU A 354 -25.82 -10.13 26.35
CA LEU A 354 -26.96 -9.21 26.19
C LEU A 354 -26.61 -7.79 26.70
N SER A 355 -25.33 -7.53 26.98
CA SER A 355 -24.83 -6.29 27.58
C SER A 355 -24.71 -5.10 26.60
N GLY A 356 -24.79 -5.35 25.29
CA GLY A 356 -24.57 -4.31 24.28
C GLY A 356 -23.09 -3.93 24.08
N ASP A 357 -22.18 -4.55 24.84
CA ASP A 357 -20.74 -4.48 24.63
C ASP A 357 -20.34 -5.48 23.54
N VAL A 358 -19.54 -5.03 22.57
CA VAL A 358 -19.02 -5.89 21.51
C VAL A 358 -17.94 -6.79 22.11
N ASN A 359 -18.13 -8.11 22.05
CA ASN A 359 -17.11 -9.06 22.48
C ASN A 359 -15.84 -8.86 21.64
N GLU A 360 -14.70 -8.69 22.30
CA GLU A 360 -13.40 -8.49 21.67
C GLU A 360 -13.02 -9.65 20.73
N GLU A 361 -13.55 -10.85 20.98
CA GLU A 361 -13.35 -12.04 20.16
C GLU A 361 -14.19 -12.04 18.86
N ASP A 362 -15.14 -11.11 18.73
CA ASP A 362 -16.02 -10.96 17.57
C ASP A 362 -15.67 -9.74 16.69
N ILE A 363 -14.56 -9.05 17.02
CA ILE A 363 -14.04 -7.87 16.31
C ILE A 363 -13.34 -8.28 15.01
N ILE A 364 -13.73 -7.61 13.94
CA ILE A 364 -13.10 -7.64 12.63
C ILE A 364 -12.12 -6.46 12.57
N ASP A 365 -10.84 -6.75 12.72
CA ASP A 365 -9.81 -5.72 12.73
C ASP A 365 -9.35 -5.38 11.29
N VAL A 366 -9.32 -4.08 10.98
CA VAL A 366 -8.94 -3.52 9.69
C VAL A 366 -7.84 -2.48 9.94
N GLY A 367 -6.66 -2.74 9.39
CA GLY A 367 -5.55 -1.81 9.38
C GLY A 367 -5.69 -0.81 8.24
N VAL A 368 -5.59 0.48 8.54
CA VAL A 368 -5.61 1.54 7.51
C VAL A 368 -4.38 2.41 7.63
N ASP A 369 -3.86 2.87 6.49
CA ASP A 369 -2.73 3.79 6.38
C ASP A 369 -2.97 4.74 5.19
N GLY A 370 -2.28 5.87 5.17
CA GLY A 370 -2.35 6.86 4.10
C GLY A 370 -2.91 8.21 4.54
N SER A 371 -2.53 9.24 3.78
CA SER A 371 -2.76 10.64 4.15
C SER A 371 -4.23 11.04 4.25
N LEU A 372 -5.16 10.39 3.54
CA LEU A 372 -6.58 10.73 3.64
C LEU A 372 -7.14 10.31 4.99
N VAL A 373 -6.91 9.06 5.40
CA VAL A 373 -7.47 8.56 6.66
C VAL A 373 -6.77 9.18 7.87
N GLU A 374 -5.49 9.57 7.75
CA GLU A 374 -4.75 10.21 8.83
C GLU A 374 -5.04 11.71 9.00
N PHE A 375 -5.16 12.46 7.89
CA PHE A 375 -5.17 13.92 7.94
C PHE A 375 -6.44 14.58 7.41
N TYR A 376 -7.27 13.88 6.62
CA TYR A 376 -8.51 14.47 6.13
C TYR A 376 -9.57 14.50 7.24
N PRO A 377 -10.17 15.66 7.57
CA PRO A 377 -11.14 15.77 8.65
C PRO A 377 -12.32 14.80 8.50
N ASN A 378 -12.62 14.04 9.56
CA ASN A 378 -13.76 13.10 9.65
C ASN A 378 -13.77 11.97 8.60
N PHE A 379 -12.65 11.69 7.92
CA PHE A 379 -12.63 10.68 6.84
C PHE A 379 -13.05 9.28 7.34
N GLU A 380 -12.53 8.84 8.49
CA GLU A 380 -12.94 7.57 9.10
C GLU A 380 -14.43 7.57 9.48
N GLU A 381 -14.96 8.66 10.03
CA GLU A 381 -16.38 8.72 10.40
C GLU A 381 -17.28 8.63 9.16
N TYR A 382 -16.92 9.25 8.04
CA TYR A 382 -17.67 9.09 6.79
C TYR A 382 -17.59 7.67 6.21
N ILE A 383 -16.47 6.96 6.39
CA ILE A 383 -16.38 5.53 6.08
C ILE A 383 -17.38 4.76 6.95
N ARG A 384 -17.38 5.01 8.26
CA ARG A 384 -18.28 4.34 9.22
C ARG A 384 -19.75 4.64 8.92
N GLU A 385 -20.10 5.89 8.63
CA GLU A 385 -21.44 6.30 8.19
C GLU A 385 -21.89 5.45 6.99
N ALA A 386 -21.05 5.32 5.96
CA ALA A 386 -21.36 4.49 4.80
C ALA A 386 -21.49 3.00 5.16
N LEU A 387 -20.60 2.45 5.99
CA LEU A 387 -20.67 1.04 6.42
C LEU A 387 -22.00 0.72 7.12
N ARG A 388 -22.52 1.64 7.95
CA ARG A 388 -23.83 1.49 8.62
C ARG A 388 -24.99 1.41 7.63
N GLU A 389 -24.84 1.98 6.45
CA GLU A 389 -25.86 1.99 5.39
C GLU A 389 -25.75 0.78 4.44
N VAL A 390 -24.63 0.07 4.42
CA VAL A 390 -24.44 -1.08 3.52
C VAL A 390 -25.34 -2.25 3.96
N PRO A 391 -26.20 -2.78 3.07
CA PRO A 391 -26.97 -3.99 3.34
C PRO A 391 -26.04 -5.17 3.66
N GLY A 392 -26.31 -5.87 4.77
CA GLY A 392 -25.48 -6.97 5.27
C GLY A 392 -24.44 -6.55 6.32
N ILE A 393 -24.08 -5.27 6.42
CA ILE A 393 -23.27 -4.75 7.53
C ILE A 393 -24.18 -4.09 8.56
N GLY A 394 -24.85 -3.01 8.18
CA GLY A 394 -25.75 -2.27 9.08
C GLY A 394 -25.05 -1.67 10.32
N PRO A 395 -25.80 -1.02 11.22
CA PRO A 395 -25.24 -0.42 12.42
C PRO A 395 -24.57 -1.42 13.37
N GLN A 396 -25.07 -2.66 13.44
CA GLN A 396 -24.50 -3.69 14.32
C GLN A 396 -23.23 -4.32 13.75
N GLY A 397 -23.16 -4.52 12.42
CA GLY A 397 -21.95 -5.00 11.77
C GLY A 397 -20.83 -3.96 11.82
N GLU A 398 -21.14 -2.67 11.63
CA GLU A 398 -20.14 -1.60 11.71
C GLU A 398 -19.49 -1.52 13.09
N ARG A 399 -20.26 -1.69 14.17
CA ARG A 399 -19.71 -1.73 15.55
C ARG A 399 -18.69 -2.85 15.77
N ARG A 400 -18.74 -3.91 14.96
CA ARG A 400 -17.78 -5.02 15.01
C ARG A 400 -16.56 -4.78 14.13
N ILE A 401 -16.55 -3.74 13.30
CA ILE A 401 -15.41 -3.38 12.47
C ILE A 401 -14.55 -2.36 13.22
N ARG A 402 -13.35 -2.80 13.60
CA ARG A 402 -12.33 -1.92 14.16
C ARG A 402 -11.42 -1.42 13.05
N ILE A 403 -11.56 -0.15 12.71
CA ILE A 403 -10.60 0.55 11.86
C ILE A 403 -9.48 1.08 12.77
N GLY A 404 -8.24 0.71 12.49
CA GLY A 404 -7.10 1.17 13.27
C GLY A 404 -5.94 1.59 12.38
N ILE A 405 -5.32 2.72 12.71
CA ILE A 405 -4.15 3.23 11.98
C ILE A 405 -2.98 2.25 12.13
N ALA A 406 -2.43 1.83 11.00
CA ALA A 406 -1.25 0.98 10.91
C ALA A 406 -0.06 1.86 10.50
N LYS A 407 0.55 2.53 11.49
CA LYS A 407 1.68 3.42 11.24
C LYS A 407 2.85 2.64 10.65
N ASP A 408 3.38 3.13 9.52
CA ASP A 408 4.51 2.54 8.80
C ASP A 408 4.29 1.09 8.34
N GLY A 409 3.17 0.85 7.65
CA GLY A 409 2.91 -0.44 7.01
C GLY A 409 4.02 -0.86 6.05
N SER A 410 4.55 0.09 5.28
CA SER A 410 5.59 -0.15 4.28
C SER A 410 6.97 -0.50 4.86
N GLY A 411 7.33 0.00 6.05
CA GLY A 411 8.60 -0.27 6.71
C GLY A 411 8.52 -1.45 7.67
N VAL A 412 7.74 -1.29 8.75
CA VAL A 412 7.56 -2.32 9.79
C VAL A 412 6.98 -3.60 9.20
N GLY A 413 5.93 -3.48 8.38
CA GLY A 413 5.29 -4.63 7.74
C GLY A 413 6.25 -5.40 6.83
N ALA A 414 7.08 -4.70 6.06
CA ALA A 414 8.07 -5.34 5.21
C ALA A 414 9.16 -6.07 6.01
N ALA A 415 9.62 -5.47 7.11
CA ALA A 415 10.57 -6.12 8.01
C ALA A 415 9.98 -7.39 8.65
N LEU A 416 8.71 -7.36 9.06
CA LEU A 416 8.00 -8.53 9.59
C LEU A 416 7.86 -9.65 8.55
N ILE A 417 7.52 -9.31 7.30
CA ILE A 417 7.42 -10.30 6.22
C ILE A 417 8.80 -10.87 5.90
N ALA A 418 9.84 -10.04 5.85
CA ALA A 418 11.21 -10.50 5.68
C ALA A 418 11.64 -11.46 6.80
N LEU A 419 11.27 -11.19 8.05
CA LEU A 419 11.51 -12.08 9.18
C LEU A 419 10.80 -13.43 9.01
N VAL A 420 9.53 -13.43 8.59
CA VAL A 420 8.77 -14.67 8.35
C VAL A 420 9.38 -15.46 7.18
N ALA A 421 9.73 -14.79 6.09
CA ALA A 421 10.39 -15.39 4.92
C ALA A 421 11.74 -16.01 5.32
N ASP A 422 12.53 -15.30 6.12
CA ASP A 422 13.83 -15.76 6.61
C ASP A 422 13.70 -17.00 7.49
N ARG A 423 12.71 -17.02 8.40
CA ARG A 423 12.42 -18.20 9.23
C ARG A 423 12.02 -19.40 8.40
N ALA A 424 11.15 -19.22 7.40
CA ALA A 424 10.74 -20.28 6.50
C ALA A 424 11.94 -20.87 5.73
N MET A 425 12.85 -20.01 5.23
CA MET A 425 14.09 -20.46 4.59
C MET A 425 14.97 -21.27 5.53
N ARG A 426 15.21 -20.80 6.77
CA ARG A 426 16.08 -21.51 7.71
C ARG A 426 15.53 -22.88 8.10
N VAL A 427 14.21 -23.04 8.14
CA VAL A 427 13.57 -24.34 8.37
C VAL A 427 13.84 -25.26 7.18
N LEU A 428 13.62 -24.78 5.95
CA LEU A 428 13.88 -25.54 4.73
C LEU A 428 15.36 -25.96 4.61
N ASP A 429 16.29 -25.06 4.91
CA ASP A 429 17.73 -25.35 4.91
C ASP A 429 18.10 -26.44 5.93
N ARG A 430 17.47 -26.44 7.11
CA ARG A 430 17.69 -27.48 8.12
C ARG A 430 17.15 -28.84 7.66
N GLU A 431 16.00 -28.87 7.02
CA GLU A 431 15.40 -30.08 6.46
C GLU A 431 16.23 -30.65 5.29
N LEU A 432 16.70 -29.79 4.38
CA LEU A 432 17.61 -30.21 3.31
C LEU A 432 18.95 -30.70 3.86
N ASN A 433 19.52 -30.05 4.88
CA ASN A 433 20.77 -30.49 5.49
C ASN A 433 20.62 -31.81 6.26
N THR A 434 19.45 -32.10 6.85
CA THR A 434 19.20 -33.41 7.46
C THR A 434 19.03 -34.50 6.40
N LEU A 435 18.42 -34.20 5.26
CA LEU A 435 18.30 -35.12 4.13
C LEU A 435 19.65 -35.43 3.47
N THR A 436 20.55 -34.44 3.34
CA THR A 436 21.90 -34.65 2.78
C THR A 436 22.80 -35.45 3.73
N VAL A 437 22.70 -35.23 5.04
CA VAL A 437 23.41 -36.03 6.05
C VAL A 437 22.93 -37.48 6.03
N ASN A 438 21.61 -37.72 5.98
CA ASN A 438 21.06 -39.08 5.89
C ASN A 438 21.42 -39.81 4.58
N ALA A 439 21.59 -39.08 3.47
CA ALA A 439 22.05 -39.64 2.19
C ALA A 439 23.56 -39.97 2.20
N ALA A 440 24.36 -39.24 2.98
CA ALA A 440 25.80 -39.49 3.16
C ALA A 440 26.08 -40.70 4.07
N ASP A 441 25.17 -41.04 4.99
CA ASP A 441 25.25 -42.22 5.86
C ASP A 441 24.79 -43.53 5.19
N SER A 442 24.49 -43.49 3.88
CA SER A 442 24.15 -44.68 3.08
C SER A 442 25.43 -45.38 2.59
N PRO A 443 25.67 -46.67 2.89
CA PRO A 443 26.92 -47.34 2.55
C PRO A 443 26.95 -47.74 1.07
N ASN A 444 27.34 -46.82 0.19
CA ASN A 444 27.82 -47.15 -1.15
C ASN A 444 28.82 -46.09 -1.64
N ASP A 445 30.10 -46.39 -1.38
CA ASP A 445 31.27 -45.60 -1.79
C ASP A 445 31.44 -45.59 -3.31
N SER A 446 31.21 -44.42 -3.92
CA SER A 446 31.84 -43.89 -5.16
C SER A 446 31.00 -42.78 -5.83
N ALA A 447 29.73 -42.58 -5.42
CA ALA A 447 28.86 -41.53 -5.96
C ALA A 447 28.74 -40.27 -5.06
N ALA A 448 29.14 -40.36 -3.78
CA ALA A 448 28.91 -39.33 -2.77
C ALA A 448 29.55 -37.96 -3.09
N GLY A 449 30.72 -37.93 -3.72
CA GLY A 449 31.41 -36.68 -4.09
C GLY A 449 30.73 -35.88 -5.21
N SER A 450 30.08 -36.58 -6.16
CA SER A 450 29.33 -35.96 -7.25
C SER A 450 27.95 -35.49 -6.79
N VAL A 451 27.30 -36.27 -5.92
CA VAL A 451 25.97 -35.96 -5.38
C VAL A 451 26.03 -34.80 -4.37
N GLY A 452 27.05 -34.72 -3.53
CA GLY A 452 27.24 -33.60 -2.58
C GLY A 452 27.52 -32.25 -3.28
N SER A 453 28.29 -32.25 -4.38
CA SER A 453 28.53 -31.04 -5.18
C SER A 453 27.30 -30.64 -5.99
N PHE A 454 26.55 -31.61 -6.54
CA PHE A 454 25.29 -31.36 -7.25
C PHE A 454 24.20 -30.84 -6.32
N LEU A 455 24.05 -31.41 -5.12
CA LEU A 455 23.10 -30.98 -4.09
C LEU A 455 23.50 -29.64 -3.46
N SER A 456 24.78 -29.36 -3.24
CA SER A 456 25.24 -28.01 -2.83
C SER A 456 24.95 -26.96 -3.90
N GLY A 457 25.13 -27.30 -5.19
CA GLY A 457 24.75 -26.41 -6.30
C GLY A 457 23.24 -26.24 -6.43
N LEU A 458 22.45 -27.25 -6.04
CA LEU A 458 20.99 -27.19 -5.94
C LEU A 458 20.56 -26.30 -4.77
N VAL A 459 21.20 -26.43 -3.60
CA VAL A 459 20.97 -25.59 -2.40
C VAL A 459 21.30 -24.13 -2.70
N ASP A 460 22.42 -23.83 -3.38
CA ASP A 460 22.76 -22.47 -3.79
C ASP A 460 21.76 -21.91 -4.84
N ASN A 461 21.17 -22.76 -5.69
CA ASN A 461 20.13 -22.37 -6.64
C ASN A 461 18.72 -22.26 -6.03
N VAL A 462 18.41 -23.04 -4.99
CA VAL A 462 17.17 -23.00 -4.20
C VAL A 462 17.20 -21.79 -3.27
N ASN A 463 18.34 -21.49 -2.64
CA ASN A 463 18.58 -20.28 -1.84
C ASN A 463 18.44 -18.99 -2.64
N ARG A 464 18.63 -19.05 -3.97
CA ARG A 464 18.38 -17.93 -4.89
C ARG A 464 16.98 -17.96 -5.54
N ASN A 465 16.21 -19.03 -5.41
CA ASN A 465 14.89 -19.19 -6.02
C ASN A 465 13.87 -19.70 -4.99
N LEU A 466 13.51 -18.86 -4.03
CA LEU A 466 12.30 -19.04 -3.21
C LEU A 466 11.08 -19.05 -4.14
N LYS A 467 10.46 -20.22 -4.30
CA LYS A 467 9.22 -20.42 -5.10
C LYS A 467 7.95 -20.46 -4.23
N ILE A 468 8.07 -20.17 -2.94
CA ILE A 468 6.95 -20.21 -2.01
C ILE A 468 6.16 -18.91 -2.17
N ARG A 469 4.89 -19.05 -2.55
CA ARG A 469 3.90 -17.98 -2.44
C ARG A 469 3.29 -18.02 -1.04
N VAL A 470 3.36 -16.89 -0.34
CA VAL A 470 2.79 -16.66 0.99
C VAL A 470 1.66 -15.66 0.87
#